data_AF-A0AAW2Q082-F1
#
_entry.id   AF-A0AAW2Q082-F1
#
_cell.length_a   1.000
_cell.length_b   1.000
_cell.length_c   1.000
_cell.angle_alpha   90.00
_cell.angle_beta   90.00
_cell.angle_gamma   90.00
#
_symmetry.space_group_name_H-M   'P 1'
#
loop_
_entity.id
_entity.type
_entity.pdbx_description
1 polymer ?
#
loop_
_entity_poly.entity_id
_entity_poly.type
_entity_poly.pdbx_seq_one_letter_code
_entity_poly.pdbx_strand_id
1 'polypeptide(L)'
;MKADDCHFQIREPYDQHTVDVLQSSCSCRRCDLTGIPCRHANSTIWCKNEEPETYVHHCYRVSTYLKAYEPAILPLTSQEFWPKCDLPPPLPPTYENRLGRPKKMRRRESDEPPAATNPTKMRKSGKSMKCGICGGTGHNSRTCKNREKTSCSSPPSAPAGNVVEITSAASQPTIRSNNTQSKSKKATS
;
A
#
# COMPACT_ATOMS: atom_id res chain seq x y z
N MET A 1 18.86 35.93 32.51
CA MET A 1 18.52 34.62 31.93
C MET A 1 17.78 33.85 33.02
N LYS A 2 16.45 33.77 32.97
CA LYS A 2 15.67 33.01 33.97
C LYS A 2 15.63 31.56 33.50
N ALA A 3 16.17 30.65 34.31
CA ALA A 3 16.44 29.26 33.93
C ALA A 3 15.32 28.29 34.36
N ASP A 4 14.16 28.79 34.78
CA ASP A 4 13.18 27.98 35.51
C ASP A 4 11.87 27.71 34.75
N ASP A 5 11.76 28.10 33.46
CA ASP A 5 10.48 28.14 32.73
C ASP A 5 10.37 27.14 31.56
N CYS A 6 11.15 26.06 31.61
CA CYS A 6 11.15 24.98 30.62
C CYS A 6 10.56 23.66 31.14
N HIS A 7 10.40 23.50 32.45
CA HIS A 7 9.89 22.28 33.07
C HIS A 7 8.46 22.48 33.59
N PHE A 8 7.54 21.63 33.15
CA PHE A 8 6.13 21.73 33.50
C PHE A 8 5.60 20.40 33.99
N GLN A 9 4.68 20.47 34.94
CA GLN A 9 4.00 19.31 35.49
C GLN A 9 2.51 19.38 35.16
N ILE A 10 2.04 18.40 34.41
CA ILE A 10 0.66 18.32 33.93
C ILE A 10 -0.04 17.22 34.72
N ARG A 11 -1.12 17.59 35.40
CA ARG A 11 -1.94 16.67 36.17
C ARG A 11 -3.16 16.29 35.35
N GLU A 12 -3.32 15.01 35.10
CA GLU A 12 -4.53 14.41 34.55
C GLU A 12 -5.32 13.73 35.68
N PRO A 13 -6.57 13.32 35.47
CA PRO A 13 -7.40 12.76 36.53
C PRO A 13 -6.82 11.51 37.20
N TYR A 14 -6.00 10.74 36.48
CA TYR A 14 -5.44 9.46 36.94
C TYR A 14 -3.91 9.37 36.85
N ASP A 15 -3.24 10.37 36.26
CA ASP A 15 -1.80 10.30 36.02
C ASP A 15 -1.18 11.70 36.03
N GLN A 16 0.15 11.75 36.19
CA GLN A 16 0.89 13.00 36.21
C GLN A 16 2.11 12.90 35.31
N HIS A 17 2.27 13.90 34.45
CA HIS A 17 3.32 13.93 33.46
C HIS A 17 4.20 15.16 33.61
N THR A 18 5.51 14.96 33.57
CA THR A 18 6.49 16.04 33.42
C THR A 18 6.83 16.24 31.95
N VAL A 19 7.00 17.50 31.55
CA VAL A 19 7.36 17.93 30.20
C VAL A 19 8.52 18.91 30.29
N ASP A 20 9.56 18.67 29.50
CA ASP A 20 10.59 19.67 29.21
C ASP A 20 10.37 20.20 27.79
N VAL A 21 9.97 21.47 27.70
CA VAL A 21 9.64 22.13 26.44
C VAL A 21 10.90 22.42 25.62
N LEU A 22 12.03 22.70 26.27
CA LEU A 22 13.28 23.05 25.56
C LEU A 22 13.85 21.83 24.84
N GLN A 23 13.78 20.67 25.48
CA GLN A 23 14.24 19.41 24.92
C GLN A 23 13.16 18.71 24.09
N SER A 24 11.96 19.27 23.99
CA SER A 24 10.77 18.61 23.44
C SER A 24 10.59 17.20 24.00
N SER A 25 10.77 17.00 25.31
CA SER A 25 10.69 15.69 25.97
C SER A 25 9.49 15.61 26.91
N CYS A 26 8.90 14.43 27.03
CA CYS A 26 7.72 14.18 27.86
C CYS A 26 7.85 12.83 28.56
N SER A 27 7.50 12.76 29.84
CA SER A 27 7.39 11.49 30.58
C SER A 27 6.49 10.43 29.89
N CYS A 28 5.54 10.87 29.08
CA CYS A 28 4.71 10.04 28.22
C CYS A 28 5.44 9.42 27.00
N ARG A 29 6.70 9.78 26.77
CA ARG A 29 7.62 9.34 25.70
C ARG A 29 7.18 9.59 24.27
N ARG A 30 5.98 10.14 24.04
CA ARG A 30 5.48 10.41 22.68
C ARG A 30 6.42 11.34 21.93
N CYS A 31 6.83 12.45 22.55
CA CYS A 31 7.72 13.41 21.91
C CYS A 31 9.09 12.78 21.59
N ASP A 32 9.64 11.98 22.50
CA ASP A 32 10.94 11.31 22.30
C ASP A 32 10.90 10.29 21.16
N LEU A 33 9.77 9.58 21.01
CA LEU A 33 9.59 8.53 20.01
C LEU A 33 9.27 9.08 18.62
N THR A 34 8.41 10.10 18.54
CA THR A 34 7.93 10.63 17.26
C THR A 34 8.61 11.92 16.85
N GLY A 35 9.29 12.64 17.75
CA GLY A 35 9.77 13.99 17.48
C GLY A 35 8.66 15.02 17.26
N ILE A 36 7.41 14.68 17.58
CA ILE A 36 6.23 15.55 17.44
C ILE A 36 5.68 15.82 18.85
N PRO A 37 5.38 17.08 19.22
CA PRO A 37 4.85 17.40 20.54
C PRO A 37 3.57 16.61 20.83
N CYS A 38 3.54 15.95 21.98
CA CYS A 38 2.39 15.19 22.46
C CYS A 38 1.29 16.13 22.99
N ARG A 39 0.14 15.58 23.42
CA ARG A 39 -0.94 16.39 24.00
C ARG A 39 -0.46 17.24 25.20
N HIS A 40 0.42 16.65 26.02
CA HIS A 40 0.97 17.30 27.21
C HIS A 40 1.88 18.48 26.83
N ALA A 41 2.82 18.25 25.91
CA ALA A 41 3.70 19.30 25.40
C ALA A 41 2.92 20.42 24.72
N ASN A 42 1.91 20.10 23.91
CA ASN A 42 1.06 21.12 23.28
C ASN A 42 0.32 21.98 24.31
N SER A 43 -0.21 21.39 25.39
CA SER A 43 -0.83 22.16 26.47
C SER A 43 0.15 23.16 27.09
N THR A 44 1.38 22.72 27.36
CA THR A 44 2.42 23.59 27.91
C THR A 44 2.81 24.72 26.95
N ILE A 45 3.02 24.40 25.67
CA ILE A 45 3.38 25.37 24.64
C ILE A 45 2.29 26.44 24.51
N TRP A 46 1.02 26.04 24.56
CA TRP A 46 -0.10 26.98 24.58
C TRP A 46 -0.10 27.86 25.84
N CYS A 47 0.23 27.32 27.01
CA CYS A 47 0.39 28.13 28.22
C CYS A 47 1.53 29.17 28.09
N LYS A 48 2.59 28.85 27.35
CA LYS A 48 3.68 29.77 27.03
C LYS A 48 3.36 30.77 25.91
N ASN A 49 2.18 30.64 25.28
CA ASN A 49 1.75 31.44 24.15
C ASN A 49 2.74 31.38 22.96
N GLU A 50 3.33 30.21 22.77
CA GLU A 50 4.26 29.89 21.68
C GLU A 50 3.60 28.94 20.67
N GLU A 51 4.24 28.79 19.51
CA GLU A 51 3.71 27.98 18.43
C GLU A 51 4.27 26.55 18.48
N PRO A 52 3.42 25.50 18.48
CA PRO A 52 3.87 24.12 18.58
C PRO A 52 4.73 23.65 17.41
N GLU A 53 4.60 24.27 16.23
CA GLU A 53 5.41 23.96 15.04
C GLU A 53 6.91 24.19 15.27
N THR A 54 7.26 25.13 16.17
CA THR A 54 8.66 25.44 16.50
C THR A 54 9.35 24.29 17.27
N TYR A 55 8.57 23.47 17.97
CA TYR A 55 9.01 22.36 18.81
C TYR A 55 9.02 21.00 18.11
N VAL A 56 8.55 20.94 16.86
CA VAL A 56 8.61 19.74 16.03
C VAL A 56 10.06 19.47 15.62
N HIS A 57 10.47 18.20 15.68
CA HIS A 57 11.81 17.78 15.30
C HIS A 57 12.13 18.18 13.85
N HIS A 58 13.38 18.58 13.62
CA HIS A 58 13.81 19.15 12.34
C HIS A 58 13.56 18.22 11.15
N CYS A 59 13.47 16.90 11.36
CA CYS A 59 13.26 15.90 10.30
C CYS A 59 11.96 16.09 9.52
N TYR A 60 10.95 16.72 10.14
CA TYR A 60 9.65 17.00 9.51
C TYR A 60 9.62 18.31 8.71
N ARG A 61 10.72 19.07 8.66
CA ARG A 61 10.76 20.32 7.90
C ARG A 61 10.82 20.03 6.39
N VAL A 62 10.21 20.92 5.61
CA VAL A 62 10.31 20.86 4.14
C VAL A 62 11.77 20.93 3.69
N SER A 63 12.59 21.72 4.37
CA SER A 63 14.02 21.84 4.05
C SER A 63 14.79 20.52 4.25
N THR A 64 14.49 19.74 5.29
CA THR A 64 15.13 18.43 5.48
C THR A 64 14.60 17.40 4.50
N TYR A 65 13.31 17.45 4.17
CA TYR A 65 12.74 16.64 3.11
C TYR A 65 13.44 16.90 1.78
N LEU A 66 13.56 18.16 1.36
CA LEU A 66 14.23 18.53 0.12
C LEU A 66 15.70 18.11 0.11
N LYS A 67 16.42 18.26 1.23
CA LYS A 67 17.81 17.78 1.36
C LYS A 67 17.92 16.26 1.25
N ALA A 68 16.98 15.52 1.84
CA ALA A 68 16.98 14.05 1.77
C ALA A 68 16.78 13.53 0.34
N TYR A 69 16.00 14.27 -0.47
CA TYR A 69 15.72 13.96 -1.88
C TYR A 69 16.49 14.83 -2.87
N GLU A 70 17.48 15.60 -2.39
CA GLU A 70 18.37 16.40 -3.25
C GLU A 70 19.17 15.50 -4.22
N PRO A 71 19.68 14.33 -3.79
CA PRO A 71 20.31 13.39 -4.71
C PRO A 71 19.27 12.81 -5.68
N ALA A 72 19.47 13.04 -6.97
CA ALA A 72 18.65 12.40 -7.99
C ALA A 72 18.89 10.89 -7.98
N ILE A 73 17.83 10.11 -7.82
CA ILE A 73 17.86 8.68 -8.10
C ILE A 73 17.85 8.53 -9.62
N LEU A 74 19.05 8.44 -10.20
CA LEU A 74 19.19 8.25 -11.64
C LEU A 74 18.76 6.82 -12.02
N PRO A 75 17.96 6.65 -13.08
CA PRO A 75 17.62 5.32 -13.55
C PRO A 75 18.88 4.60 -14.03
N LEU A 76 19.05 3.35 -13.60
CA LEU A 76 20.06 2.45 -14.15
C LEU A 76 19.44 1.72 -15.34
N THR A 77 20.14 1.75 -16.48
CA THR A 77 19.64 1.27 -17.77
C THR A 77 19.51 -0.25 -17.85
N SER A 78 20.36 -0.99 -17.13
CA SER A 78 20.44 -2.46 -17.19
C SER A 78 21.02 -3.03 -15.89
N GLN A 79 20.70 -4.29 -15.60
CA GLN A 79 21.15 -5.02 -14.42
C GLN A 79 22.69 -5.14 -14.34
N GLU A 80 23.36 -5.09 -15.49
CA GLU A 80 24.83 -5.13 -15.58
C GLU A 80 25.52 -3.93 -14.93
N PHE A 81 24.84 -2.79 -14.83
CA PHE A 81 25.34 -1.55 -14.22
C PHE A 81 25.00 -1.44 -12.73
N TRP A 82 24.32 -2.43 -12.15
CA TRP A 82 24.01 -2.41 -10.73
C TRP A 82 25.29 -2.60 -9.92
N PRO A 83 25.53 -1.79 -8.87
CA PRO A 83 26.66 -1.98 -7.99
C PRO A 83 26.58 -3.37 -7.35
N LYS A 84 27.67 -4.13 -7.43
CA LYS A 84 27.76 -5.44 -6.77
C LYS A 84 27.88 -5.20 -5.27
N CYS A 85 26.95 -5.73 -4.50
CA CYS A 85 27.03 -5.73 -3.04
C CYS A 85 27.74 -7.00 -2.56
N ASP A 86 28.76 -6.86 -1.72
CA ASP A 86 29.46 -7.98 -1.07
C ASP A 86 28.67 -8.60 0.10
N LEU A 87 27.43 -8.14 0.29
CA LEU A 87 26.54 -8.63 1.33
C LEU A 87 25.95 -9.99 0.91
N PRO A 88 25.76 -10.92 1.87
CA PRO A 88 25.08 -12.18 1.58
C PRO A 88 23.68 -11.90 1.01
N PRO A 89 23.22 -12.67 0.02
CA PRO A 89 21.88 -12.52 -0.53
C PRO A 89 20.82 -12.59 0.58
N PRO A 90 19.74 -11.78 0.50
CA PRO A 90 18.66 -11.89 1.47
C PRO A 90 18.08 -13.30 1.44
N LEU A 91 17.90 -13.89 2.62
CA LEU A 91 17.20 -15.16 2.73
C LEU A 91 15.76 -15.01 2.21
N PRO A 92 15.19 -16.05 1.58
CA PRO A 92 13.79 -16.00 1.20
C PRO A 92 12.94 -15.75 2.45
N PRO A 93 11.82 -15.02 2.33
CA PRO A 93 10.93 -14.81 3.45
C PRO A 93 10.47 -16.17 3.98
N THR A 94 10.52 -16.34 5.30
CA THR A 94 10.07 -17.57 5.95
C THR A 94 8.58 -17.75 5.67
N TYR A 95 8.24 -18.74 4.84
CA TYR A 95 6.84 -19.05 4.55
C TYR A 95 6.26 -19.86 5.71
N GLU A 96 5.48 -19.20 6.55
CA GLU A 96 4.63 -19.88 7.52
C GLU A 96 3.27 -20.13 6.88
N ASN A 97 2.88 -21.41 6.77
CA ASN A 97 1.52 -21.75 6.40
C ASN A 97 0.59 -21.36 7.56
N ARG A 98 0.05 -20.13 7.50
CA ARG A 98 -0.94 -19.69 8.49
C ARG A 98 -2.14 -20.62 8.39
N LEU A 99 -2.59 -21.16 9.52
CA LEU A 99 -3.84 -21.91 9.57
C LEU A 99 -4.93 -21.06 8.92
N GLY A 100 -5.40 -21.50 7.77
CA GLY A 100 -6.43 -20.79 7.03
C GLY A 100 -7.70 -20.65 7.88
N ARG A 101 -8.64 -19.84 7.40
CA ARG A 101 -9.96 -19.71 8.04
C ARG A 101 -10.54 -21.12 8.31
N PRO A 102 -10.97 -21.42 9.55
CA PRO A 102 -11.65 -22.67 9.85
C PRO A 102 -12.83 -22.90 8.91
N LYS A 103 -12.97 -24.11 8.41
CA LYS A 103 -14.09 -24.45 7.52
C LYS A 103 -15.41 -24.25 8.27
N LYS A 104 -16.33 -23.46 7.70
CA LYS A 104 -17.65 -23.16 8.33
C LYS A 104 -18.49 -24.41 8.61
N MET A 105 -18.29 -25.49 7.85
CA MET A 105 -18.98 -26.77 8.06
C MET A 105 -17.97 -27.92 8.15
N ARG A 106 -18.23 -28.84 9.10
CA ARG A 106 -17.53 -30.12 9.23
C ARG A 106 -17.61 -30.92 7.93
N ARG A 107 -16.54 -31.66 7.61
CA ARG A 107 -16.56 -32.66 6.53
C ARG A 107 -17.45 -33.83 6.96
N ARG A 108 -18.47 -34.15 6.16
CA ARG A 108 -19.36 -35.30 6.38
C ARG A 108 -18.62 -36.61 6.09
N GLU A 109 -18.98 -37.65 6.82
CA GLU A 109 -18.52 -39.02 6.57
C GLU A 109 -19.30 -39.63 5.40
N SER A 110 -18.78 -40.74 4.83
CA SER A 110 -19.38 -41.42 3.67
C SER A 110 -20.81 -41.87 3.90
N ASP A 111 -21.10 -42.30 5.13
CA ASP A 111 -22.36 -42.91 5.53
C ASP A 111 -23.35 -41.89 6.12
N GLU A 112 -22.92 -40.64 6.28
CA GLU A 112 -23.78 -39.57 6.78
C GLU A 112 -24.73 -39.10 5.66
N PRO A 113 -26.06 -39.15 5.87
CA PRO A 113 -27.00 -38.68 4.87
C PRO A 113 -26.73 -37.20 4.55
N PRO A 114 -26.78 -36.79 3.27
CA PRO A 114 -26.54 -35.41 2.89
C PRO A 114 -27.50 -34.47 3.62
N ALA A 115 -27.06 -33.23 3.87
CA ALA A 115 -27.89 -32.22 4.53
C ALA A 115 -29.19 -32.14 3.75
N ALA A 116 -30.32 -31.93 4.42
CA ALA A 116 -31.58 -31.66 3.74
C ALA A 116 -31.38 -30.46 2.80
N THR A 117 -31.06 -30.76 1.54
CA THR A 117 -31.00 -29.78 0.47
C THR A 117 -32.39 -29.19 0.40
N ASN A 118 -32.48 -27.85 0.39
CA ASN A 118 -33.75 -27.11 0.31
C ASN A 118 -34.81 -27.89 -0.50
N PRO A 119 -36.03 -28.07 0.03
CA PRO A 119 -37.05 -28.94 -0.55
C PRO A 119 -37.43 -28.54 -1.99
N THR A 120 -37.10 -27.33 -2.42
CA THR A 120 -37.31 -26.78 -3.76
C THR A 120 -36.24 -27.14 -4.79
N LYS A 121 -35.10 -27.74 -4.40
CA LYS A 121 -33.99 -27.99 -5.33
C LYS A 121 -33.93 -29.45 -5.75
N MET A 122 -34.50 -29.75 -6.92
CA MET A 122 -34.42 -31.08 -7.55
C MET A 122 -32.96 -31.49 -7.75
N ARG A 123 -32.59 -32.69 -7.28
CA ARG A 123 -31.29 -33.30 -7.57
C ARG A 123 -31.22 -33.60 -9.06
N LYS A 124 -30.12 -33.24 -9.73
CA LYS A 124 -29.86 -33.61 -11.14
C LYS A 124 -29.48 -35.11 -11.22
N SER A 125 -30.38 -35.98 -10.80
CA SER A 125 -30.23 -37.44 -10.93
C SER A 125 -30.91 -37.87 -12.22
N GLY A 126 -30.26 -38.73 -13.02
CA GLY A 126 -30.86 -39.34 -14.21
C GLY A 126 -30.58 -38.67 -15.57
N LYS A 127 -29.78 -37.59 -15.64
CA LYS A 127 -29.34 -37.06 -16.96
C LYS A 127 -28.07 -37.78 -17.41
N SER A 128 -28.19 -38.70 -18.36
CA SER A 128 -27.04 -39.31 -19.03
C SER A 128 -26.23 -38.23 -19.74
N MET A 129 -24.96 -38.06 -19.36
CA MET A 129 -24.07 -37.13 -20.05
C MET A 129 -23.83 -37.65 -21.47
N LYS A 130 -24.18 -36.83 -22.46
CA LYS A 130 -23.90 -37.06 -23.88
C LYS A 130 -22.65 -36.30 -24.30
N CYS A 131 -21.81 -36.93 -25.10
CA CYS A 131 -20.64 -36.31 -25.65
C CYS A 131 -21.03 -35.25 -26.70
N GLY A 132 -20.55 -34.02 -26.54
CA GLY A 132 -20.80 -32.94 -27.51
C GLY A 132 -20.10 -33.12 -28.87
N ILE A 133 -19.15 -34.06 -28.99
CA ILE A 133 -18.37 -34.30 -30.22
C ILE A 133 -18.96 -35.46 -31.03
N CYS A 134 -19.28 -36.58 -30.39
CA CYS A 134 -19.79 -37.78 -31.08
C CYS A 134 -21.23 -38.15 -30.75
N GLY A 135 -21.90 -37.40 -29.86
CA GLY A 135 -23.28 -37.67 -29.45
C GLY A 135 -23.48 -38.89 -28.53
N GLY A 136 -22.47 -39.76 -28.38
CA GLY A 136 -22.55 -40.96 -27.55
C GLY A 136 -22.74 -40.68 -26.06
N THR A 137 -23.45 -41.57 -25.36
CA THR A 137 -23.68 -41.50 -23.91
C THR A 137 -22.57 -42.24 -23.14
N GLY A 138 -22.35 -41.87 -21.87
CA GLY A 138 -21.38 -42.56 -21.00
C GLY A 138 -19.97 -41.94 -20.98
N HIS A 139 -19.71 -40.89 -21.76
CA HIS A 139 -18.47 -40.11 -21.71
C HIS A 139 -18.71 -38.64 -22.09
N ASN A 140 -17.80 -37.75 -21.72
CA ASN A 140 -17.87 -36.33 -22.06
C ASN A 140 -16.93 -36.00 -23.24
N SER A 141 -17.10 -34.84 -23.89
CA SER A 141 -16.24 -34.37 -25.00
C SER A 141 -14.76 -34.39 -24.67
N ARG A 142 -14.38 -34.15 -23.40
CA ARG A 142 -12.98 -34.22 -22.93
C ARG A 142 -12.36 -35.61 -22.99
N THR A 143 -13.16 -36.65 -22.79
CA THR A 143 -12.72 -38.06 -22.80
C THR A 143 -13.20 -38.79 -24.05
N CYS A 144 -13.59 -38.04 -25.08
CA CYS A 144 -14.08 -38.61 -26.33
C CYS A 144 -12.91 -39.06 -27.20
N LYS A 145 -12.97 -40.31 -27.65
CA LYS A 145 -11.98 -40.88 -28.58
C LYS A 145 -12.00 -40.22 -29.97
N ASN A 146 -13.07 -39.50 -30.33
CA ASN A 146 -13.18 -38.77 -31.60
C ASN A 146 -12.67 -37.31 -31.53
N ARG A 147 -12.04 -36.90 -30.42
CA ARG A 147 -11.65 -35.50 -30.21
C ARG A 147 -10.58 -34.98 -31.17
N GLU A 148 -9.69 -35.86 -31.66
CA GLU A 148 -8.60 -35.50 -32.59
C GLU A 148 -9.08 -35.20 -34.01
N LYS A 149 -10.31 -35.61 -34.37
CA LYS A 149 -10.86 -35.39 -35.72
C LYS A 149 -11.48 -34.01 -35.92
N THR A 150 -11.50 -33.16 -34.89
CA THR A 150 -12.15 -31.83 -34.92
C THR A 150 -11.16 -30.66 -34.74
N SER A 151 -9.85 -30.92 -34.62
CA SER A 151 -8.84 -29.87 -34.52
C SER A 151 -8.07 -29.68 -35.84
N CYS A 152 -8.74 -29.21 -36.89
CA CYS A 152 -8.06 -28.57 -38.03
C CYS A 152 -9.03 -27.71 -38.86
N SER A 153 -9.33 -26.52 -38.36
CA SER A 153 -9.70 -25.38 -39.22
C SER A 153 -9.28 -24.09 -38.53
N SER A 154 -7.97 -23.87 -38.50
CA SER A 154 -7.39 -22.56 -38.23
C SER A 154 -7.68 -21.62 -39.41
N PRO A 155 -8.13 -20.36 -39.22
CA PRO A 155 -8.13 -19.37 -40.29
C PRO A 155 -6.68 -18.96 -40.64
N PRO A 156 -6.42 -18.49 -41.88
CA PRO A 156 -5.08 -18.21 -42.37
C PRO A 156 -4.46 -16.94 -41.76
N SER A 157 -3.16 -17.02 -41.54
CA SER A 157 -2.26 -15.97 -41.03
C SER A 157 -2.18 -14.77 -41.97
N ALA A 158 -2.24 -13.55 -41.42
CA ALA A 158 -1.96 -12.29 -42.15
C ALA A 158 -0.50 -11.81 -41.88
N PRO A 159 0.13 -11.10 -42.82
CA PRO A 159 1.58 -10.84 -42.82
C PRO A 159 2.00 -9.61 -41.99
N ALA A 160 3.29 -9.61 -41.65
CA ALA A 160 4.00 -8.57 -40.91
C ALA A 160 4.23 -7.27 -41.74
N GLY A 161 4.19 -6.14 -41.03
CA GLY A 161 4.66 -4.81 -41.42
C GLY A 161 4.35 -3.84 -40.26
N ASN A 162 5.11 -2.82 -39.89
CA ASN A 162 6.37 -2.26 -40.33
C ASN A 162 7.01 -1.55 -39.11
N VAL A 163 8.33 -1.37 -39.15
CA VAL A 163 9.11 -0.45 -38.29
C VAL A 163 8.68 0.99 -38.57
N VAL A 164 8.46 1.78 -37.52
CA VAL A 164 8.42 3.25 -37.59
C VAL A 164 9.52 3.81 -36.71
N GLU A 165 10.52 4.40 -37.35
CA GLU A 165 11.43 5.39 -36.76
C GLU A 165 10.61 6.57 -36.23
N ILE A 166 10.95 7.07 -35.04
CA ILE A 166 10.59 8.43 -34.64
C ILE A 166 11.87 9.10 -34.15
N THR A 167 12.31 10.05 -34.95
CA THR A 167 13.38 11.02 -34.72
C THR A 167 13.00 12.05 -33.66
N SER A 168 14.04 12.65 -33.09
CA SER A 168 14.11 13.58 -31.97
C SER A 168 13.20 14.81 -32.04
N ALA A 169 12.66 15.25 -30.89
CA ALA A 169 12.49 16.67 -30.58
C ALA A 169 12.32 16.89 -29.06
N ALA A 170 13.19 17.73 -28.49
CA ALA A 170 13.09 18.23 -27.12
C ALA A 170 11.89 19.19 -26.97
N SER A 171 11.21 19.14 -25.84
CA SER A 171 10.31 20.21 -25.40
C SER A 171 10.26 20.24 -23.87
N GLN A 172 10.72 21.36 -23.30
CA GLN A 172 10.65 21.65 -21.87
C GLN A 172 9.20 21.94 -21.46
N PRO A 173 8.78 21.58 -20.23
CA PRO A 173 7.50 22.04 -19.70
C PRO A 173 7.63 23.44 -19.08
N THR A 174 6.73 24.33 -19.49
CA THR A 174 6.55 25.68 -18.97
C THR A 174 5.94 25.66 -17.56
N ILE A 175 6.59 26.32 -16.61
CA ILE A 175 6.07 26.55 -15.25
C ILE A 175 4.94 27.59 -15.33
N ARG A 176 3.75 27.23 -14.83
CA ARG A 176 2.62 28.14 -14.67
C ARG A 176 2.74 28.87 -13.33
N SER A 177 3.15 30.13 -13.37
CA SER A 177 3.17 31.02 -12.21
C SER A 177 1.75 31.41 -11.79
N ASN A 178 1.34 31.02 -10.57
CA ASN A 178 0.13 31.57 -9.95
C ASN A 178 0.51 32.75 -9.06
N ASN A 179 0.07 33.93 -9.49
CA ASN A 179 0.20 35.20 -8.79
C ASN A 179 -0.99 35.34 -7.80
N THR A 180 -0.71 35.41 -6.50
CA THR A 180 -1.70 35.77 -5.46
C THR A 180 -1.39 37.16 -4.93
N GLN A 181 -2.32 38.09 -5.20
CA GLN A 181 -2.30 39.49 -4.76
C GLN A 181 -2.24 39.63 -3.24
N SER A 182 -1.25 40.38 -2.76
CA SER A 182 -1.22 41.02 -1.46
C SER A 182 -2.24 42.17 -1.40
N LYS A 183 -3.25 42.07 -0.54
CA LYS A 183 -4.12 43.21 -0.17
C LYS A 183 -3.45 44.04 0.95
N SER A 184 -2.96 45.22 0.59
CA SER A 184 -2.56 46.26 1.54
C SER A 184 -3.80 46.99 2.07
N LYS A 185 -4.00 47.00 3.39
CA LYS A 185 -4.98 47.88 4.05
C LYS A 185 -4.34 49.25 4.27
N LYS A 186 -4.94 50.29 3.70
CA LYS A 186 -4.56 51.70 3.89
C LYS A 186 -5.37 52.27 5.06
N ALA A 187 -4.69 52.88 6.02
CA ALA A 187 -5.28 53.62 7.13
C ALA A 187 -5.84 54.97 6.64
N THR A 188 -7.01 55.33 7.14
CA THR A 188 -7.67 56.65 7.00
C THR A 188 -7.08 57.65 7.99
N SER A 189 -6.92 58.88 7.51
CA SER A 189 -6.65 60.09 8.29
C SER A 189 -7.89 60.60 9.00
#